data_AF-A0A8S2Y8D6-F1
#
_entry.id   AF-A0A8S2Y8D6-F1
#
_cell.length_a   1.000
_cell.length_b   1.000
_cell.length_c   1.000
_cell.angle_alpha   90.00
_cell.angle_beta   90.00
_cell.angle_gamma   90.00
#
_symmetry.space_group_name_H-M   'P 1'
#
loop_
_entity.id
_entity.type
_entity.pdbx_description
1 polymer ?
#
loop_
_entity_poly.entity_id
_entity_poly.type
_entity_poly.pdbx_seq_one_letter_code
_entity_poly.pdbx_strand_id
1 'polypeptide(L)' 'MAAEIIRKPTYFRGSKEDVHDWLEKLEQRFTMVKWSDEQKLQYISIH' A
#
# COMPACT_ATOMS: atom_id res chain seq x y z
N MET A 1 -4.10 10.64 12.78
CA MET A 1 -4.45 9.20 12.79
C MET A 1 -4.26 8.49 11.44
N ALA A 2 -4.61 9.09 10.29
CA ALA A 2 -4.38 8.47 8.97
C ALA A 2 -2.91 8.47 8.48
N ALA A 3 -2.13 9.50 8.83
CA ALA A 3 -0.77 9.69 8.30
C ALA A 3 0.28 8.71 8.87
N GLU A 4 -0.02 8.01 9.97
CA GLU A 4 0.95 7.18 10.68
C GLU A 4 1.09 5.76 10.10
N ILE A 5 0.05 5.25 9.44
CA ILE A 5 0.04 3.92 8.81
C ILE A 5 0.91 3.90 7.55
N ILE A 6 1.03 5.03 6.85
CA ILE A 6 1.76 5.16 5.58
C ILE A 6 3.26 5.41 5.79
N ARG A 7 3.68 5.80 7.00
CA ARG A 7 5.09 6.07 7.32
C ARG A 7 6.01 4.86 7.20
N LYS A 8 5.47 3.63 7.22
CA LYS A 8 6.23 2.41 6.95
C LYS A 8 5.85 1.90 5.56
N PRO A 9 6.63 2.24 4.52
CA PRO A 9 6.45 1.68 3.19
C PRO A 9 6.33 0.15 3.25
N THR A 10 5.23 -0.38 2.70
CA THR A 10 5.13 -1.82 2.48
C THR A 10 5.96 -2.13 1.26
N TYR A 11 7.23 -2.47 1.45
CA TYR A 11 8.08 -2.87 0.34
C TYR A 11 7.71 -4.26 -0.15
N PHE A 12 7.56 -4.40 -1.46
CA PHE A 12 7.50 -5.70 -2.10
C PHE A 12 8.89 -6.36 -1.99
N ARG A 13 9.00 -7.50 -1.30
CA ARG A 13 10.29 -8.16 -1.05
C ARG A 13 10.79 -9.04 -2.20
N GLY A 14 10.09 -9.07 -3.34
CA GLY A 14 10.58 -9.73 -4.56
C GLY A 14 10.19 -11.21 -4.72
N SER A 15 9.57 -11.84 -3.72
CA SER A 15 9.04 -13.20 -3.85
C SER A 15 7.69 -13.19 -4.57
N LYS A 16 7.59 -13.94 -5.67
CA LYS A 16 6.38 -14.06 -6.51
C LYS A 16 5.15 -14.53 -5.73
N GLU A 17 5.38 -15.35 -4.70
CA GLU A 17 4.33 -15.92 -3.84
C GLU A 17 3.73 -14.87 -2.88
N ASP A 18 4.44 -13.77 -2.62
CA ASP A 18 4.03 -12.71 -1.68
C ASP A 18 3.33 -11.52 -2.35
N VAL A 19 3.14 -11.53 -3.69
CA VAL A 19 2.50 -10.42 -4.42
C VAL A 19 1.06 -10.23 -3.97
N HIS A 20 0.32 -11.33 -3.82
CA HIS A 20 -1.09 -11.28 -3.44
C HIS A 20 -1.28 -10.80 -1.99
N ASP A 21 -0.47 -11.29 -1.06
CA ASP A 21 -0.46 -10.82 0.35
C ASP A 21 -0.06 -9.34 0.44
N TRP A 22 0.91 -8.91 -0.38
CA TRP A 22 1.33 -7.53 -0.46
C TRP A 22 0.21 -6.60 -0.97
N LEU A 23 -0.48 -7.00 -2.04
CA LEU A 23 -1.62 -6.26 -2.58
C LEU A 23 -2.79 -6.18 -1.59
N GLU A 24 -3.11 -7.28 -0.90
CA GLU A 24 -4.18 -7.31 0.12
C GLU A 24 -3.86 -6.34 1.27
N LYS A 25 -2.62 -6.34 1.76
CA LYS A 25 -2.17 -5.40 2.80
C LYS A 25 -2.18 -3.95 2.34
N LEU A 26 -1.91 -3.68 1.06
CA LEU A 26 -2.02 -2.33 0.49
C LEU A 26 -3.48 -1.88 0.42
N GLU A 27 -4.37 -2.74 -0.08
CA GLU A 27 -5.79 -2.42 -0.20
C GLU A 27 -6.44 -2.14 1.15
N GLN A 28 -6.11 -2.94 2.17
CA GLN A 28 -6.57 -2.70 3.55
C GLN A 28 -6.13 -1.32 4.06
N ARG A 29 -4.88 -0.92 3.79
CA ARG A 29 -4.36 0.39 4.21
C ARG A 29 -5.02 1.53 3.45
N PHE A 30 -5.18 1.40 2.14
CA PHE A 30 -5.83 2.42 1.31
C PHE A 30 -7.30 2.61 1.71
N THR A 31 -7.98 1.52 2.05
CA THR A 31 -9.37 1.53 2.53
C THR A 31 -9.49 2.20 3.89
N MET A 32 -8.60 1.87 4.84
CA MET A 32 -8.58 2.51 6.17
C MET A 32 -8.38 4.03 6.08
N VAL A 33 -7.55 4.48 5.14
CA VAL A 33 -7.22 5.90 4.96
C VAL A 33 -8.17 6.61 3.99
N LYS A 34 -9.11 5.87 3.36
CA LYS A 34 -10.04 6.37 2.34
C LYS A 34 -9.34 7.10 1.19
N TRP A 35 -8.24 6.52 0.69
CA TRP A 35 -7.49 7.11 -0.41
C TRP A 35 -8.26 7.05 -1.74
N SER A 36 -8.16 8.13 -2.51
CA SER A 36 -8.59 8.16 -3.90
C SER A 36 -7.65 7.33 -4.77
N ASP A 37 -8.13 6.90 -5.94
CA ASP A 37 -7.32 6.08 -6.84
C ASP A 37 -6.03 6.78 -7.29
N GLU A 38 -6.06 8.12 -7.43
CA GLU A 38 -4.87 8.93 -7.70
C GLU A 38 -3.81 8.82 -6.60
N GLN A 39 -4.23 8.84 -5.32
CA GLN A 39 -3.32 8.71 -4.17
C GLN A 39 -2.72 7.31 -4.07
N LYS A 40 -3.53 6.27 -4.37
CA LYS A 40 -3.05 4.89 -4.46
C LYS A 40 -2.00 4.75 -5.57
N LEU A 41 -2.28 5.31 -6.74
CA LEU A 41 -1.40 5.24 -7.90
C LEU A 41 -0.05 5.93 -7.62
N GLN A 42 -0.08 7.11 -7.01
CA GLN A 42 1.12 7.85 -6.63
C GLN A 42 1.98 7.06 -5.62
N TYR A 43 1.36 6.39 -4.65
CA TYR A 43 2.07 5.59 -3.67
C TYR A 43 2.77 4.37 -4.28
N ILE A 44 2.06 3.64 -5.16
CA ILE A 44 2.62 2.48 -5.87
C ILE A 44 3.71 2.92 -6.86
N SER A 45 3.62 4.10 -7.47
CA SER A 45 4.63 4.58 -8.43
C SER A 45 5.95 5.01 -7.77
N ILE A 46 5.98 5.26 -6.47
CA ILE A 46 7.16 5.74 -5.73
C ILE A 46 7.88 4.58 -5.01
N HIS A 47 7.18 3.47 -4.74
CA HIS A 47 7.62 2.39 -3.85
C HIS A 47 7.60 1.02 -4.53
#